data_AF-A0A9Q4KNS6-F1
#
_entry.id   AF-A0A9Q4KNS6-F1
#
_cell.length_a   1.000
_cell.length_b   1.000
_cell.length_c   1.000
_cell.angle_alpha   90.00
_cell.angle_beta   90.00
_cell.angle_gamma   90.00
#
_symmetry.space_group_name_H-M   'P 1'
#
loop_
_entity.id
_entity.type
_entity.pdbx_description
1 polymer ?
#
loop_
_entity_poly.entity_id
_entity_poly.type
_entity_poly.pdbx_seq_one_letter_code
_entity_poly.pdbx_strand_id
1 'polypeptide(L)'
;MENVEILKQMFLMQQRLNDETNGKKWEEGTAQNGKLINWKRCIYMECAELIDSFSWKHWKSINQKANSENIKIELTDIWHFIMSLVLEKAYPNKNIDDIVKDIISVSGFRDFTLEAYSMSEYNLYEIINDIEIIIHECSGFELKIHELLTNFFRLSLKCGLNLNELFEKYVGKNVLNKFRQDNGYQNGSYIKIWNGKEDNEVLSKILNSGIINMDEIYKKLDENYKKIKK
;
A
#
# COMPACT_ATOMS: atom_id res chain seq x y z
N MET A 1 18.32 2.73 9.26
CA MET A 1 18.27 3.73 8.18
C MET A 1 17.56 4.96 8.75
N GLU A 2 17.97 6.18 8.43
CA GLU A 2 17.29 7.38 8.95
C GLU A 2 15.87 7.49 8.34
N ASN A 3 14.88 7.94 9.11
CA ASN A 3 13.46 8.01 8.68
C ASN A 3 13.27 8.75 7.34
N VAL A 4 14.09 9.78 7.11
CA VAL A 4 14.12 10.55 5.86
C VAL A 4 14.52 9.68 4.68
N GLU A 5 15.55 8.85 4.83
CA GLU A 5 16.07 8.00 3.77
C GLU A 5 15.09 6.86 3.44
N ILE A 6 14.41 6.30 4.46
CA ILE A 6 13.33 5.32 4.28
C ILE A 6 12.22 5.90 3.41
N LEU A 7 11.70 7.08 3.75
CA LEU A 7 10.66 7.74 2.96
C LEU A 7 11.14 8.05 1.54
N LYS A 8 12.33 8.63 1.41
CA LYS A 8 12.91 8.99 0.11
C LYS A 8 13.02 7.78 -0.79
N GLN A 9 13.49 6.65 -0.26
CA GLN A 9 13.57 5.40 -1.00
C GLN A 9 12.18 4.93 -1.46
N MET A 10 11.16 4.95 -0.60
CA MET A 10 9.80 4.57 -0.98
C MET A 10 9.23 5.47 -2.08
N PHE A 11 9.43 6.78 -2.01
CA PHE A 11 8.97 7.71 -3.06
C PHE A 11 9.70 7.51 -4.39
N LEU A 12 11.01 7.24 -4.37
CA LEU A 12 11.76 6.92 -5.58
C LEU A 12 11.27 5.62 -6.23
N MET A 13 11.01 4.59 -5.41
CA MET A 13 10.45 3.31 -5.86
C MET A 13 9.03 3.48 -6.41
N GLN A 14 8.20 4.31 -5.77
CA GLN A 14 6.83 4.56 -6.21
C GLN A 14 6.82 5.33 -7.54
N GLN A 15 7.64 6.37 -7.68
CA GLN A 15 7.79 7.11 -8.93
C GLN A 15 8.17 6.17 -10.08
N ARG A 16 9.20 5.34 -9.85
CA ARG A 16 9.66 4.37 -10.85
C ARG A 16 8.56 3.37 -11.23
N LEU A 17 7.87 2.80 -10.24
CA LEU A 17 6.79 1.85 -10.49
C LEU A 17 5.65 2.49 -11.29
N ASN A 18 5.27 3.72 -10.95
CA ASN A 18 4.23 4.46 -11.67
C ASN A 18 4.67 4.83 -13.09
N ASP A 19 5.91 5.25 -13.29
CA ASP A 19 6.46 5.53 -14.63
C ASP A 19 6.45 4.27 -15.52
N GLU A 20 6.87 3.13 -14.96
CA GLU A 20 6.89 1.85 -15.66
C GLU A 20 5.47 1.31 -15.95
N THR A 21 4.52 1.53 -15.04
CA THR A 21 3.14 1.04 -15.18
C THR A 21 2.30 1.94 -16.07
N ASN A 22 2.30 3.24 -15.79
CA ASN A 22 1.38 4.21 -16.38
C ASN A 22 2.02 5.01 -17.52
N GLY A 23 3.33 4.86 -17.75
CA GLY A 23 4.09 5.73 -18.64
C GLY A 23 4.53 7.02 -17.92
N LYS A 24 5.57 7.67 -18.47
CA LYS A 24 6.05 8.96 -17.94
C LYS A 24 4.94 10.02 -18.02
N LYS A 25 4.96 10.98 -17.08
CA LYS A 25 3.97 12.06 -16.95
C LYS A 25 2.57 11.57 -16.55
N TRP A 26 2.48 10.42 -15.89
CA TRP A 26 1.23 9.90 -15.33
C TRP A 26 0.62 10.88 -14.31
N GLU A 27 1.43 11.76 -13.73
CA GLU A 27 1.05 12.85 -12.83
C GLU A 27 0.12 13.88 -13.51
N GLU A 28 0.06 13.91 -14.84
CA GLU A 28 -0.91 14.70 -15.61
C GLU A 28 -2.34 14.09 -15.57
N GLY A 29 -2.50 12.95 -14.89
CA GLY A 29 -3.80 12.34 -14.54
C GLY A 29 -4.30 11.29 -15.54
N THR A 30 -3.53 10.97 -16.59
CA THR A 30 -3.90 9.96 -17.59
C THR A 30 -2.74 9.02 -17.84
N ALA A 31 -3.01 7.71 -17.83
CA ALA A 31 -2.02 6.70 -18.17
C ALA A 31 -1.78 6.65 -19.70
N GLN A 32 -0.64 6.10 -20.12
CA GLN A 32 -0.24 5.95 -21.53
C GLN A 32 -1.25 5.19 -22.39
N ASN A 33 -2.12 4.38 -21.78
CA ASN A 33 -3.21 3.66 -22.45
C ASN A 33 -4.52 4.48 -22.55
N GLY A 34 -4.50 5.76 -22.18
CA GLY A 34 -5.65 6.67 -22.22
C GLY A 34 -6.62 6.54 -21.04
N LYS A 35 -6.35 5.67 -20.05
CA LYS A 35 -7.21 5.56 -18.85
C LYS A 35 -6.95 6.71 -17.88
N LEU A 36 -8.03 7.31 -17.40
CA LEU A 36 -8.00 8.26 -16.29
C LEU A 36 -7.43 7.59 -15.03
N ILE A 37 -6.47 8.25 -14.40
CA ILE A 37 -5.92 7.87 -13.11
C ILE A 37 -6.70 8.61 -12.02
N ASN A 38 -7.12 7.89 -10.98
CA ASN A 38 -7.80 8.49 -9.84
C ASN A 38 -7.31 7.81 -8.57
N TRP A 39 -6.27 8.36 -7.96
CA TRP A 39 -5.65 7.77 -6.78
C TRP A 39 -6.57 7.75 -5.56
N LYS A 40 -7.47 8.74 -5.41
CA LYS A 40 -8.47 8.70 -4.34
C LYS A 40 -9.37 7.48 -4.46
N ARG A 41 -9.76 7.10 -5.69
CA ARG A 41 -10.50 5.87 -5.98
C ARG A 41 -9.70 4.63 -5.63
N CYS A 42 -8.43 4.58 -5.99
CA CYS A 42 -7.57 3.47 -5.61
C CYS A 42 -7.53 3.33 -4.08
N ILE A 43 -7.30 4.41 -3.34
CA ILE A 43 -7.24 4.41 -1.88
C ILE A 43 -8.52 3.85 -1.26
N TYR A 44 -9.70 4.39 -1.58
CA TYR A 44 -10.93 3.93 -0.91
C TYR A 44 -11.35 2.51 -1.32
N MET A 45 -10.90 2.01 -2.47
CA MET A 45 -11.12 0.60 -2.86
C MET A 45 -10.27 -0.33 -1.99
N GLU A 46 -9.00 0.01 -1.75
CA GLU A 46 -8.15 -0.74 -0.81
C GLU A 46 -8.65 -0.62 0.64
N CYS A 47 -9.25 0.51 1.02
CA CYS A 47 -9.96 0.62 2.29
C CYS A 47 -11.12 -0.38 2.41
N ALA A 48 -11.84 -0.67 1.32
CA ALA A 48 -12.88 -1.68 1.33
C ALA A 48 -12.32 -3.11 1.48
N GLU A 49 -11.19 -3.42 0.82
CA GLU A 49 -10.45 -4.69 1.02
C GLU A 49 -9.93 -4.81 2.47
N LEU A 50 -9.46 -3.71 3.04
CA LEU A 50 -9.05 -3.63 4.44
C LEU A 50 -10.22 -3.90 5.40
N ILE A 51 -11.40 -3.30 5.17
CA ILE A 51 -12.61 -3.58 5.97
C ILE A 51 -12.99 -5.07 5.88
N ASP A 52 -12.89 -5.68 4.70
CA ASP A 52 -13.19 -7.11 4.49
C ASP A 52 -12.17 -8.06 5.15
N SER A 53 -11.06 -7.53 5.67
CA SER A 53 -10.13 -8.28 6.53
C SER A 53 -10.63 -8.48 7.97
N PHE A 54 -11.76 -7.84 8.31
CA PHE A 54 -12.41 -7.91 9.61
C PHE A 54 -13.81 -8.55 9.55
N SER A 55 -14.29 -9.06 10.68
CA SER A 55 -15.61 -9.70 10.80
C SER A 55 -16.75 -8.69 11.00
N TRP A 56 -16.87 -7.73 10.08
CA TRP A 56 -17.89 -6.68 10.14
C TRP A 56 -19.29 -7.16 9.71
N LYS A 57 -19.35 -8.22 8.88
CA LYS A 57 -20.61 -8.75 8.32
C LYS A 57 -21.43 -9.41 9.43
N HIS A 58 -22.48 -8.75 9.88
CA HIS A 58 -23.39 -9.26 10.91
C HIS A 58 -24.17 -10.53 10.50
N TRP A 59 -24.09 -10.95 9.22
CA TRP A 59 -24.77 -12.13 8.68
C TRP A 59 -23.83 -13.26 8.21
N LYS A 60 -22.49 -13.08 8.25
CA LYS A 60 -21.53 -14.08 7.72
C LYS A 60 -20.24 -14.09 8.53
N SER A 61 -19.82 -15.29 8.97
CA SER A 61 -18.53 -15.50 9.66
C SER A 61 -18.31 -14.60 10.89
N ILE A 62 -19.35 -14.34 11.67
CA ILE A 62 -19.38 -13.36 12.78
C ILE A 62 -18.29 -13.55 13.86
N ASN A 63 -17.70 -14.73 13.97
CA ASN A 63 -16.65 -15.06 14.95
C ASN A 63 -15.27 -15.28 14.31
N GLN A 64 -15.11 -14.98 13.01
CA GLN A 64 -13.83 -15.09 12.34
C GLN A 64 -12.86 -14.05 12.95
N LYS A 65 -11.63 -14.46 13.21
CA LYS A 65 -10.60 -13.51 13.68
C LYS A 65 -10.14 -12.64 12.53
N ALA A 66 -9.80 -11.39 12.85
CA ALA A 66 -9.19 -10.46 11.90
C ALA A 66 -7.93 -11.08 11.28
N ASN A 67 -7.78 -10.94 9.95
CA ASN A 67 -6.61 -11.42 9.24
C ASN A 67 -5.50 -10.36 9.30
N SER A 68 -4.69 -10.39 10.36
CA SER A 68 -3.63 -9.39 10.59
C SER A 68 -2.62 -9.29 9.44
N GLU A 69 -2.31 -10.39 8.77
CA GLU A 69 -1.39 -10.33 7.62
C GLU A 69 -2.04 -9.58 6.46
N ASN A 70 -3.31 -9.86 6.14
CA ASN A 70 -4.03 -9.15 5.09
C ASN A 70 -4.19 -7.66 5.42
N ILE A 71 -4.52 -7.32 6.67
CA ILE A 71 -4.61 -5.93 7.14
C ILE A 71 -3.33 -5.15 6.82
N LYS A 72 -2.16 -5.72 7.13
CA LYS A 72 -0.88 -5.06 6.84
C LYS A 72 -0.59 -4.96 5.34
N ILE A 73 -1.08 -5.92 4.54
CA ILE A 73 -0.99 -5.86 3.07
C ILE A 73 -1.87 -4.73 2.51
N GLU A 74 -3.12 -4.61 2.92
CA GLU A 74 -4.01 -3.57 2.38
C GLU A 74 -3.59 -2.17 2.85
N LEU A 75 -3.07 -2.02 4.07
CA LEU A 75 -2.43 -0.76 4.49
C LEU A 75 -1.22 -0.40 3.62
N THR A 76 -0.45 -1.40 3.18
CA THR A 76 0.67 -1.19 2.27
C THR A 76 0.19 -0.77 0.87
N ASP A 77 -0.94 -1.31 0.40
CA ASP A 77 -1.55 -0.92 -0.88
C ASP A 77 -2.14 0.49 -0.83
N ILE A 78 -2.82 0.84 0.27
CA ILE A 78 -3.25 2.21 0.56
C ILE A 78 -2.04 3.16 0.50
N TRP A 79 -0.90 2.78 1.10
CA TRP A 79 0.31 3.60 1.09
C TRP A 79 0.88 3.83 -0.32
N HIS A 80 0.87 2.82 -1.21
CA HIS A 80 1.28 3.00 -2.62
C HIS A 80 0.45 4.11 -3.29
N PHE A 81 -0.86 4.10 -3.06
CA PHE A 81 -1.76 5.07 -3.67
C PHE A 81 -1.72 6.45 -3.01
N ILE A 82 -1.49 6.53 -1.69
CA ILE A 82 -1.21 7.79 -0.99
C ILE A 82 0.07 8.44 -1.55
N MET A 83 1.16 7.68 -1.68
CA MET A 83 2.40 8.21 -2.25
C MET A 83 2.22 8.68 -3.70
N SER A 84 1.46 7.91 -4.50
CA SER A 84 1.15 8.28 -5.88
C SER A 84 0.33 9.58 -5.96
N LEU A 85 -0.64 9.75 -5.06
CA LEU A 85 -1.41 10.99 -4.95
C LEU A 85 -0.55 12.18 -4.51
N VAL A 86 0.38 11.97 -3.57
CA VAL A 86 1.31 13.02 -3.12
C VAL A 86 2.22 13.45 -4.27
N LEU A 87 2.79 12.50 -5.02
CA LEU A 87 3.61 12.78 -6.20
C LEU A 87 2.82 13.53 -7.28
N GLU A 88 1.60 13.11 -7.59
CA GLU A 88 0.69 13.81 -8.53
C GLU A 88 0.45 15.27 -8.09
N LYS A 89 0.17 15.50 -6.82
CA LYS A 89 -0.15 16.84 -6.27
C LYS A 89 1.08 17.74 -6.14
N ALA A 90 2.26 17.14 -5.99
CA ALA A 90 3.53 17.84 -5.95
C ALA A 90 4.01 18.26 -7.35
N TYR A 91 3.64 17.53 -8.40
CA TYR A 91 4.09 17.79 -9.76
C TYR A 91 3.48 19.08 -10.35
N PRO A 92 4.25 19.87 -11.14
CA PRO A 92 5.70 19.77 -11.38
C PRO A 92 6.54 20.58 -10.36
N ASN A 93 5.93 21.04 -9.27
CA ASN A 93 6.43 22.14 -8.45
C ASN A 93 7.37 21.71 -7.30
N LYS A 94 7.30 20.46 -6.84
CA LYS A 94 8.13 19.93 -5.75
C LYS A 94 8.88 18.67 -6.20
N ASN A 95 10.13 18.55 -5.76
CA ASN A 95 10.90 17.33 -5.91
C ASN A 95 10.64 16.38 -4.72
N ILE A 96 11.18 15.16 -4.79
CA ILE A 96 11.02 14.15 -3.74
C ILE A 96 11.60 14.59 -2.39
N ASP A 97 12.70 15.34 -2.37
CA ASP A 97 13.28 15.83 -1.12
C ASP A 97 12.35 16.82 -0.40
N ASP A 98 11.65 17.66 -1.15
CA ASP A 98 10.64 18.58 -0.60
C ASP A 98 9.40 17.83 -0.12
N ILE A 99 8.95 16.81 -0.87
CA ILE A 99 7.85 15.92 -0.44
C ILE A 99 8.17 15.24 0.88
N VAL A 100 9.39 14.69 1.01
CA VAL A 100 9.81 14.01 2.24
C VAL A 100 9.82 14.98 3.41
N LYS A 101 10.33 16.22 3.24
CA LYS A 101 10.28 17.27 4.26
C LYS A 101 8.86 17.61 4.70
N ASP A 102 7.93 17.68 3.75
CA ASP A 102 6.52 17.93 4.08
C ASP A 102 5.95 16.79 4.92
N ILE A 103 6.20 15.54 4.54
CA ILE A 103 5.66 14.35 5.23
C ILE A 103 6.20 14.21 6.64
N ILE A 104 7.51 14.41 6.87
CA ILE A 104 8.08 14.33 8.22
C ILE A 104 7.51 15.41 9.16
N SER A 105 6.97 16.50 8.60
CA SER A 105 6.34 17.58 9.37
C SER A 105 4.87 17.33 9.70
N VAL A 106 4.26 16.27 9.13
CA VAL A 106 2.85 15.92 9.37
C VAL A 106 2.65 15.43 10.80
N SER A 107 1.55 15.85 11.41
CA SER A 107 1.15 15.39 12.73
C SER A 107 1.03 13.86 12.77
N GLY A 108 1.55 13.25 13.84
CA GLY A 108 1.55 11.79 14.01
C GLY A 108 2.68 11.07 13.28
N PHE A 109 3.43 11.70 12.37
CA PHE A 109 4.56 11.02 11.70
C PHE A 109 5.64 10.60 12.71
N ARG A 110 5.94 11.45 13.70
CA ARG A 110 6.88 11.11 14.77
C ARG A 110 6.47 9.82 15.48
N ASP A 111 5.19 9.71 15.87
CA ASP A 111 4.67 8.54 16.57
C ASP A 111 4.69 7.31 15.66
N PHE A 112 4.42 7.49 14.36
CA PHE A 112 4.50 6.44 13.34
C PHE A 112 5.90 5.82 13.19
N THR A 113 6.94 6.53 13.61
CA THR A 113 8.33 6.02 13.60
C THR A 113 8.71 5.21 14.84
N LEU A 114 7.82 5.14 15.84
CA LEU A 114 8.01 4.39 17.08
C LEU A 114 7.39 2.99 16.95
N GLU A 115 7.31 2.27 18.08
CA GLU A 115 6.63 0.97 18.12
C GLU A 115 5.13 1.13 17.84
N ALA A 116 4.59 0.21 17.06
CA ALA A 116 3.16 0.15 16.80
C ALA A 116 2.38 -0.37 18.01
N TYR A 117 1.08 -0.10 18.03
CA TYR A 117 0.21 -0.57 19.11
C TYR A 117 -0.23 -2.01 18.88
N SER A 118 -0.69 -2.67 19.94
CA SER A 118 -1.36 -3.96 19.77
C SER A 118 -2.80 -3.74 19.31
N MET A 119 -3.18 -4.34 18.19
CA MET A 119 -4.56 -4.30 17.69
C MET A 119 -5.58 -4.81 18.73
N SER A 120 -5.16 -5.69 19.65
CA SER A 120 -6.02 -6.19 20.73
C SER A 120 -6.43 -5.13 21.76
N GLU A 121 -5.76 -3.97 21.77
CA GLU A 121 -6.07 -2.84 22.67
C GLU A 121 -7.26 -2.02 22.17
N TYR A 122 -7.70 -2.23 20.92
CA TYR A 122 -8.76 -1.46 20.28
C TYR A 122 -10.00 -2.29 20.00
N ASN A 123 -11.15 -1.63 20.03
CA ASN A 123 -12.37 -2.23 19.50
C ASN A 123 -12.29 -2.29 17.97
N LEU A 124 -12.71 -3.42 17.40
CA LEU A 124 -12.77 -3.58 15.95
C LEU A 124 -13.51 -2.43 15.24
N TYR A 125 -14.65 -2.00 15.79
CA TYR A 125 -15.46 -0.96 15.17
C TYR A 125 -14.79 0.41 15.22
N GLU A 126 -13.90 0.67 16.18
CA GLU A 126 -13.10 1.91 16.19
C GLU A 126 -12.12 1.94 15.02
N ILE A 127 -11.49 0.81 14.71
CA ILE A 127 -10.59 0.70 13.54
C ILE A 127 -11.39 0.85 12.24
N ILE A 128 -12.56 0.20 12.14
CA ILE A 128 -13.44 0.35 10.97
C ILE A 128 -13.86 1.81 10.78
N ASN A 129 -14.24 2.51 11.84
CA ASN A 129 -14.59 3.93 11.75
C ASN A 129 -13.42 4.79 11.23
N ASP A 130 -12.18 4.50 11.66
CA ASP A 130 -10.99 5.20 11.14
C ASP A 130 -10.78 4.94 9.63
N ILE A 131 -11.06 3.72 9.17
CA ILE A 131 -11.00 3.38 7.74
C ILE A 131 -12.10 4.13 6.98
N GLU A 132 -13.31 4.20 7.53
CA GLU A 132 -14.45 4.93 6.94
C GLU A 132 -14.18 6.43 6.84
N ILE A 133 -13.43 7.02 7.77
CA ILE A 133 -12.96 8.41 7.66
C ILE A 133 -12.09 8.59 6.41
N ILE A 134 -11.13 7.70 6.16
CA ILE A 134 -10.28 7.76 4.96
C ILE A 134 -11.12 7.59 3.69
N ILE A 135 -12.11 6.69 3.69
CA ILE A 135 -13.05 6.52 2.58
C ILE A 135 -13.83 7.82 2.34
N HIS A 136 -14.32 8.46 3.39
CA HIS A 136 -15.06 9.72 3.30
C HIS A 136 -14.20 10.83 2.68
N GLU A 137 -12.97 11.02 3.18
CA GLU A 137 -12.01 12.00 2.66
C GLU A 137 -11.68 11.76 1.18
N CYS A 138 -11.51 10.49 0.78
CA CYS A 138 -11.15 10.13 -0.59
C CYS A 138 -12.35 10.13 -1.56
N SER A 139 -13.58 10.01 -1.07
CA SER A 139 -14.78 10.03 -1.92
C SER A 139 -15.37 11.44 -2.13
N GLY A 140 -14.93 12.42 -1.34
CA GLY A 140 -15.35 13.83 -1.44
C GLY A 140 -14.71 14.63 -2.58
N PHE A 141 -15.19 15.86 -2.76
CA PHE A 141 -14.66 16.82 -3.74
C PHE A 141 -13.30 17.36 -3.31
N GLU A 142 -13.22 17.88 -2.08
CA GLU A 142 -12.01 18.41 -1.48
C GLU A 142 -11.26 17.31 -0.74
N LEU A 143 -9.93 17.34 -0.85
CA LEU A 143 -9.05 16.48 -0.08
C LEU A 143 -7.94 17.32 0.52
N LYS A 144 -7.75 17.18 1.83
CA LYS A 144 -6.62 17.76 2.55
C LYS A 144 -5.59 16.67 2.82
N ILE A 145 -4.52 16.66 2.05
CA ILE A 145 -3.48 15.61 2.09
C ILE A 145 -2.89 15.43 3.50
N HIS A 146 -2.69 16.52 4.25
CA HIS A 146 -2.16 16.44 5.61
C HIS A 146 -3.11 15.72 6.59
N GLU A 147 -4.43 15.88 6.43
CA GLU A 147 -5.43 15.17 7.23
C GLU A 147 -5.43 13.68 6.86
N LEU A 148 -5.44 13.36 5.57
CA LEU A 148 -5.34 11.98 5.06
C LEU A 148 -4.08 11.25 5.60
N LEU A 149 -2.92 11.89 5.53
CA LEU A 149 -1.67 11.33 6.05
C LEU A 149 -1.73 11.11 7.56
N THR A 150 -2.25 12.08 8.31
CA THR A 150 -2.42 11.97 9.77
C THR A 150 -3.32 10.78 10.12
N ASN A 151 -4.44 10.62 9.41
CA ASN A 151 -5.37 9.52 9.62
C ASN A 151 -4.75 8.17 9.23
N PHE A 152 -4.02 8.11 8.12
CA PHE A 152 -3.31 6.90 7.70
C PHE A 152 -2.26 6.45 8.73
N PHE A 153 -1.45 7.37 9.26
CA PHE A 153 -0.45 7.04 10.29
C PHE A 153 -1.09 6.51 11.57
N ARG A 154 -2.17 7.14 12.03
CA ARG A 154 -2.92 6.70 13.22
C ARG A 154 -3.54 5.32 13.02
N LEU A 155 -4.21 5.10 11.89
CA LEU A 155 -4.81 3.82 11.53
C LEU A 155 -3.74 2.71 11.46
N SER A 156 -2.61 3.00 10.81
CA SER A 156 -1.51 2.04 10.67
C SER A 156 -0.96 1.60 12.02
N LEU A 157 -0.72 2.55 12.94
CA LEU A 157 -0.29 2.25 14.31
C LEU A 157 -1.29 1.38 15.07
N LYS A 158 -2.59 1.69 14.99
CA LYS A 158 -3.66 0.86 15.60
C LYS A 158 -3.72 -0.55 15.03
N CYS A 159 -3.34 -0.71 13.76
CA CYS A 159 -3.27 -2.00 13.08
C CYS A 159 -1.93 -2.74 13.29
N GLY A 160 -1.05 -2.23 14.16
CA GLY A 160 0.23 -2.85 14.46
C GLY A 160 1.24 -2.72 13.32
N LEU A 161 1.22 -1.59 12.60
CA LEU A 161 2.15 -1.29 11.51
C LEU A 161 2.81 0.08 11.74
N ASN A 162 4.11 0.09 12.02
CA ASN A 162 4.92 1.33 12.06
C ASN A 162 5.69 1.58 10.76
N LEU A 163 6.50 2.65 10.71
CA LEU A 163 7.29 3.01 9.53
C LEU A 163 8.24 1.90 9.06
N ASN A 164 8.93 1.21 9.98
CA ASN A 164 9.89 0.18 9.62
C ASN A 164 9.20 -1.06 9.03
N GLU A 165 8.12 -1.52 9.67
CA GLU A 165 7.33 -2.64 9.16
C GLU A 165 6.64 -2.30 7.84
N LEU A 166 6.11 -1.07 7.71
CA LEU A 166 5.54 -0.58 6.46
C LEU A 166 6.60 -0.58 5.35
N PHE A 167 7.83 -0.13 5.64
CA PHE A 167 8.90 -0.11 4.65
C PHE A 167 9.25 -1.52 4.13
N GLU A 168 9.41 -2.49 5.02
CA GLU A 168 9.71 -3.88 4.62
C GLU A 168 8.60 -4.47 3.75
N LYS A 169 7.34 -4.31 4.16
CA LYS A 169 6.18 -4.78 3.39
C LYS A 169 6.03 -4.03 2.07
N TYR A 170 6.26 -2.72 2.09
CA TYR A 170 6.23 -1.87 0.90
C TYR A 170 7.24 -2.32 -0.14
N VAL A 171 8.50 -2.55 0.24
CA VAL A 171 9.53 -3.03 -0.69
C VAL A 171 9.10 -4.34 -1.34
N GLY A 172 8.65 -5.32 -0.56
CA GLY A 172 8.16 -6.59 -1.10
C GLY A 172 6.97 -6.42 -2.05
N LYS A 173 5.99 -5.59 -1.67
CA LYS A 173 4.78 -5.37 -2.45
C LYS A 173 5.06 -4.56 -3.73
N ASN A 174 6.00 -3.63 -3.68
CA ASN A 174 6.47 -2.91 -4.87
C ASN A 174 7.11 -3.87 -5.88
N VAL A 175 7.96 -4.81 -5.42
CA VAL A 175 8.52 -5.86 -6.28
C VAL A 175 7.43 -6.77 -6.85
N LEU A 176 6.43 -7.16 -6.06
CA LEU A 176 5.28 -7.93 -6.57
C LEU A 176 4.47 -7.15 -7.62
N ASN A 177 4.25 -5.86 -7.41
CA ASN A 177 3.54 -5.01 -8.36
C ASN A 177 4.31 -4.87 -9.68
N LYS A 178 5.64 -4.72 -9.64
CA LYS A 178 6.49 -4.79 -10.83
C LYS A 178 6.39 -6.15 -11.52
N PHE A 179 6.49 -7.23 -10.74
CA PHE A 179 6.37 -8.61 -11.24
C PHE A 179 5.04 -8.86 -11.96
N ARG A 180 3.93 -8.35 -11.41
CA ARG A 180 2.60 -8.39 -12.04
C ARG A 180 2.64 -7.74 -13.42
N GLN A 181 3.18 -6.52 -13.53
CA GLN A 181 3.26 -5.81 -14.82
C GLN A 181 4.09 -6.58 -15.85
N ASP A 182 5.26 -7.09 -15.45
CA ASP A 182 6.15 -7.88 -16.31
C ASP A 182 5.53 -9.18 -16.82
N ASN A 183 4.52 -9.69 -16.11
CA ASN A 183 3.83 -10.93 -16.43
C ASN A 183 2.42 -10.74 -16.99
N GLY A 184 2.10 -9.52 -17.47
CA GLY A 184 0.86 -9.25 -18.22
C GLY A 184 -0.35 -8.92 -17.35
N TYR A 185 -0.16 -8.15 -16.27
CA TYR A 185 -1.31 -7.66 -15.50
C TYR A 185 -2.22 -6.75 -16.33
N GLN A 186 -1.63 -5.85 -17.13
CA GLN A 186 -2.39 -4.90 -17.96
C GLN A 186 -3.17 -5.55 -19.11
N ASN A 187 -2.65 -6.62 -19.70
CA ASN A 187 -3.32 -7.34 -20.80
C ASN A 187 -4.20 -8.51 -20.30
N GLY A 188 -4.25 -8.73 -18.98
CA GLY A 188 -5.08 -9.76 -18.35
C GLY A 188 -4.51 -11.19 -18.43
N SER A 189 -3.29 -11.40 -18.92
CA SER A 189 -2.67 -12.73 -18.96
C SER A 189 -2.08 -13.18 -17.62
N TYR A 190 -1.91 -12.25 -16.67
CA TYR A 190 -1.38 -12.57 -15.35
C TYR A 190 -2.37 -13.42 -14.54
N ILE A 191 -1.83 -14.40 -13.80
CA ILE A 191 -2.61 -15.28 -12.93
C ILE A 191 -2.35 -14.84 -11.49
N LYS A 192 -3.36 -14.29 -10.80
CA LYS A 192 -3.23 -13.83 -9.40
C LYS A 192 -3.22 -14.97 -8.38
N ILE A 193 -3.84 -16.12 -8.73
CA ILE A 193 -3.96 -17.28 -7.85
C ILE A 193 -2.93 -18.35 -8.23
N TRP A 194 -1.95 -18.54 -7.36
CA TRP A 194 -0.79 -19.41 -7.50
C TRP A 194 -0.99 -20.70 -6.70
N ASN A 195 -1.31 -21.81 -7.38
CA ASN A 195 -1.56 -23.11 -6.74
C ASN A 195 -2.57 -23.00 -5.58
N GLY A 196 -3.67 -22.26 -5.80
CA GLY A 196 -4.74 -22.08 -4.83
C GLY A 196 -4.48 -21.02 -3.75
N LYS A 197 -3.39 -20.25 -3.84
CA LYS A 197 -3.07 -19.14 -2.94
C LYS A 197 -2.93 -17.84 -3.72
N GLU A 198 -3.38 -16.73 -3.17
CA GLU A 198 -3.15 -15.44 -3.81
C GLU A 198 -1.65 -15.09 -3.80
N ASP A 199 -1.18 -14.36 -4.82
CA ASP A 199 0.21 -13.92 -4.93
C ASP A 199 0.69 -13.08 -3.73
N ASN A 200 -0.19 -12.29 -3.11
CA ASN A 200 0.04 -11.61 -1.84
C ASN A 200 0.42 -12.59 -0.71
N GLU A 201 -0.26 -13.73 -0.59
CA GLU A 201 0.10 -14.75 0.41
C GLU A 201 1.46 -15.41 0.12
N VAL A 202 1.81 -15.55 -1.16
CA VAL A 202 3.12 -16.07 -1.55
C VAL A 202 4.21 -15.06 -1.19
N LEU A 203 3.98 -13.77 -1.45
CA LEU A 203 4.87 -12.70 -1.03
C LEU A 203 5.07 -12.69 0.49
N SER A 204 4.01 -12.73 1.28
CA SER A 204 4.12 -12.76 2.75
C SER A 204 4.99 -13.92 3.24
N LYS A 205 4.91 -15.10 2.61
CA LYS A 205 5.79 -16.23 2.95
C LYS A 205 7.26 -15.98 2.59
N ILE A 206 7.52 -15.31 1.47
CA ILE A 206 8.88 -14.96 1.05
C ILE A 206 9.47 -13.98 2.07
N LEU A 207 8.74 -12.92 2.44
CA LEU A 207 9.20 -11.94 3.42
C LEU A 207 9.40 -12.57 4.81
N ASN A 208 8.48 -13.43 5.25
CA ASN A 208 8.58 -14.13 6.54
C ASN A 208 9.73 -15.15 6.59
N SER A 209 10.36 -15.48 5.45
CA SER A 209 11.60 -16.28 5.42
C SER A 209 12.87 -15.46 5.64
N GLY A 210 12.74 -14.14 5.85
CA GLY A 210 13.85 -13.21 6.07
C GLY A 210 14.44 -12.62 4.78
N ILE A 211 13.84 -12.90 3.61
CA ILE A 211 14.30 -12.37 2.33
C ILE A 211 13.77 -10.95 2.17
N ILE A 212 14.68 -9.97 2.21
CA ILE A 212 14.38 -8.54 2.09
C ILE A 212 15.03 -7.89 0.84
N ASN A 213 15.94 -8.59 0.17
CA ASN A 213 16.59 -8.08 -1.04
C ASN A 213 15.63 -8.14 -2.24
N MET A 214 15.48 -7.03 -2.96
CA MET A 214 14.52 -6.91 -4.07
C MET A 214 14.73 -7.94 -5.19
N ASP A 215 15.98 -8.18 -5.60
CA ASP A 215 16.29 -9.14 -6.67
C ASP A 215 16.00 -10.57 -6.23
N GLU A 216 16.27 -10.90 -4.96
CA GLU A 216 15.94 -12.20 -4.39
C GLU A 216 14.43 -12.40 -4.26
N ILE A 217 13.68 -11.37 -3.84
CA ILE A 217 12.21 -11.40 -3.80
C ILE A 217 11.67 -11.66 -5.21
N TYR A 218 12.13 -10.90 -6.21
CA TYR A 218 11.68 -11.06 -7.59
C TYR A 218 11.98 -12.47 -8.12
N LYS A 219 13.19 -12.98 -7.87
CA LYS A 219 13.58 -14.35 -8.24
C LYS A 219 12.68 -15.39 -7.58
N LYS A 220 12.34 -15.23 -6.30
CA LYS A 220 11.45 -16.15 -5.57
C LYS A 220 10.01 -16.08 -6.08
N LEU A 221 9.52 -14.90 -6.47
CA LEU A 221 8.23 -14.76 -7.13
C LEU A 221 8.22 -15.51 -8.47
N ASP A 222 9.25 -15.31 -9.31
CA ASP A 222 9.41 -16.00 -10.60
C ASP A 222 9.48 -17.53 -10.45
N GLU A 223 10.26 -18.04 -9.49
CA GLU A 223 10.36 -19.47 -9.18
C GLU A 223 9.00 -20.09 -8.80
N ASN A 224 8.15 -19.35 -8.07
CA ASN A 224 6.81 -19.82 -7.71
C ASN A 224 5.84 -19.70 -8.88
N TYR A 225 5.92 -18.62 -9.66
CA TYR A 225 5.01 -18.36 -10.77
C TYR A 225 5.21 -19.34 -11.94
N LYS A 226 6.46 -19.71 -12.23
CA LYS A 226 6.80 -20.74 -13.25
C LYS A 226 6.19 -22.11 -12.98
N LYS A 227 5.82 -22.43 -11.73
CA LYS A 227 5.14 -23.70 -11.39
C LYS A 227 3.69 -23.73 -11.88
N ILE A 228 3.12 -22.58 -12.24
CA ILE A 228 1.74 -22.42 -12.70
C ILE A 228 1.68 -22.35 -14.22
N LYS A 229 2.62 -21.62 -14.84
CA LYS A 229 2.77 -21.51 -16.30
C LYS A 229 3.24 -22.87 -16.86
N LYS A 230 2.30 -23.70 -17.30
CA LYS A 230 2.54 -24.86 -18.18
C LYS A 230 2.25 -24.47 -19.62
#